data_AF-A0A9P4UVH5-F1
#
_entry.id   AF-A0A9P4UVH5-F1
#
_cell.length_a   1.000
_cell.length_b   1.000
_cell.length_c   1.000
_cell.angle_alpha   90.00
_cell.angle_beta   90.00
_cell.angle_gamma   90.00
#
_symmetry.space_group_name_H-M   'P 1'
#
loop_
_entity.id
_entity.type
_entity.pdbx_description
1 polymer ?
#
loop_
_entity_poly.entity_id
_entity_poly.type
_entity_poly.pdbx_seq_one_letter_code
_entity_poly.pdbx_strand_id
1 'polypeptide(L)'
;MIEYPIAPDKLRIPVARATNPDGKISDNQILRYDCLNDHLKGLGQRAGYEENLSAYCFRRGYGYKLEKNTKVPMRRQMMGQIGDETFQFYLSNIVGVDTQNIGFDKSQRLDFIERFCSMDMNLVVTAPKPPRALLTDRDPPPLVDAPHLSTSQQYDLRRRTRDTAFQRRRQDFFKNPPQDDEIPLGGAALQDSTGRLIRTPSRFLLALLKYDPDRKNVIETLSSFTEGELPMKPLVEPMAKMARFLKPRFYYRGAESAEDGSCKHCMKRMKQFNAPNSLHKHMKSHLAGITFPITCPHPQCKDILKSEEMVWVHSNSVHGTPPLDPNLSRKRKAASLEDGTYLHENDGIGNSLHEENFDEGVVFSIDTNLNDSVSDGLSWLNAPIE
;
A
#
# COMPACT_ATOMS: atom_id res chain seq x y z
N MET A 1 7.46 -14.22 -26.92
CA MET A 1 6.45 -14.11 -25.85
C MET A 1 5.96 -15.51 -25.61
N ILE A 2 6.14 -16.06 -24.40
CA ILE A 2 5.62 -17.39 -24.07
C ILE A 2 4.17 -17.16 -23.66
N GLU A 3 3.23 -17.57 -24.51
CA GLU A 3 1.81 -17.60 -24.17
C GLU A 3 1.54 -18.88 -23.40
N TYR A 4 1.18 -18.74 -22.13
CA TYR A 4 0.72 -19.88 -21.34
C TYR A 4 -0.74 -20.16 -21.72
N PRO A 5 -1.07 -21.36 -22.24
CA PRO A 5 -2.45 -21.71 -22.55
C PRO A 5 -3.25 -21.77 -21.24
N ILE A 6 -4.16 -20.81 -21.05
CA ILE A 6 -5.10 -20.79 -19.93
C ILE A 6 -6.34 -21.56 -20.35
N ALA A 7 -6.75 -22.57 -19.58
CA ALA A 7 -7.96 -23.32 -19.86
C ALA A 7 -9.20 -22.40 -19.82
N PRO A 8 -10.18 -22.58 -20.73
CA PRO A 8 -11.28 -21.63 -20.93
C PRO A 8 -12.18 -21.47 -19.69
N ASP A 9 -12.28 -22.49 -18.84
CA ASP A 9 -13.00 -22.44 -17.57
C ASP A 9 -12.31 -21.51 -16.55
N LYS A 10 -10.98 -21.38 -16.63
CA LYS A 10 -10.18 -20.51 -15.74
C LYS A 10 -10.32 -19.03 -16.05
N LEU A 11 -10.76 -18.67 -17.26
CA LEU A 11 -10.96 -17.27 -17.67
C LEU A 11 -12.02 -16.54 -16.85
N ARG A 12 -12.95 -17.28 -16.22
CA ARG A 12 -14.03 -16.73 -15.40
C ARG A 12 -13.67 -16.65 -13.91
N ILE A 13 -12.53 -17.21 -13.50
CA ILE A 13 -12.13 -17.20 -12.10
C ILE A 13 -11.68 -15.78 -11.74
N PRO A 14 -12.25 -15.16 -10.69
CA PRO A 14 -11.77 -13.87 -10.22
C PRO A 14 -10.32 -14.03 -9.74
N VAL A 15 -9.42 -13.23 -10.30
CA VAL A 15 -8.01 -13.20 -9.92
C VAL A 15 -7.67 -11.85 -9.29
N ALA A 16 -6.80 -11.86 -8.28
CA ALA A 16 -6.18 -10.64 -7.81
C ALA A 16 -5.32 -10.05 -8.93
N ARG A 17 -5.56 -8.79 -9.29
CA ARG A 17 -4.88 -8.10 -10.38
C ARG A 17 -3.73 -7.24 -9.84
N ALA A 18 -2.67 -7.11 -10.63
CA ALA A 18 -1.55 -6.24 -10.29
C ALA A 18 -1.97 -4.76 -10.31
N THR A 19 -1.24 -3.91 -9.60
CA THR A 19 -1.43 -2.45 -9.67
C THR A 19 -0.36 -1.86 -10.59
N ASN A 20 -0.80 -1.10 -11.59
CA ASN A 20 0.08 -0.38 -12.50
C ASN A 20 0.80 0.77 -11.77
N PRO A 21 1.92 1.29 -12.32
CA PRO A 21 2.65 2.41 -11.71
C PRO A 21 1.84 3.70 -11.52
N ASP A 22 0.73 3.86 -12.24
CA ASP A 22 -0.22 4.98 -12.13
C ASP A 22 -1.28 4.76 -11.02
N GLY A 23 -1.21 3.63 -10.30
CA GLY A 23 -2.13 3.28 -9.22
C GLY A 23 -3.42 2.61 -9.70
N LYS A 24 -3.61 2.39 -11.00
CA LYS A 24 -4.79 1.67 -11.51
C LYS A 24 -4.59 0.16 -11.42
N ILE A 25 -5.69 -0.56 -11.28
CA ILE A 25 -5.68 -2.02 -11.40
C ILE A 25 -5.38 -2.38 -12.86
N SER A 26 -4.49 -3.35 -13.07
CA SER A 26 -4.14 -3.84 -14.40
C SER A 26 -5.22 -4.77 -14.93
N ASP A 27 -5.69 -4.52 -16.15
CA ASP A 27 -6.70 -5.38 -16.81
C ASP A 27 -6.12 -6.77 -17.13
N ASN A 28 -4.82 -6.82 -17.44
CA ASN A 28 -4.19 -7.99 -18.02
C ASN A 28 -3.16 -8.67 -17.11
N GLN A 29 -2.65 -7.99 -16.08
CA GLN A 29 -1.63 -8.55 -15.20
C GLN A 29 -2.21 -9.08 -13.90
N ILE A 30 -1.82 -10.30 -13.54
CA ILE A 30 -2.19 -10.94 -12.27
C ILE A 30 -1.20 -10.48 -11.19
N LEU A 31 -1.70 -10.32 -9.96
CA LEU A 31 -0.87 -10.07 -8.79
C LEU A 31 0.07 -11.25 -8.58
N ARG A 32 1.37 -10.99 -8.61
CA ARG A 32 2.38 -12.01 -8.40
C ARG A 32 2.39 -12.49 -6.94
N TYR A 33 2.83 -13.73 -6.74
CA TYR A 33 2.91 -14.37 -5.43
C TYR A 33 3.81 -13.62 -4.44
N ASP A 34 4.97 -13.16 -4.89
CA ASP A 34 5.90 -12.34 -4.10
C ASP A 34 5.24 -11.03 -3.62
N CYS A 35 4.53 -10.34 -4.51
CA CYS A 35 3.81 -9.11 -4.20
C CYS A 35 2.70 -9.36 -3.17
N LEU A 36 1.94 -10.46 -3.31
CA LEU A 36 0.92 -10.84 -2.33
C LEU A 36 1.56 -11.11 -0.96
N ASN A 37 2.63 -11.90 -0.91
CA ASN A 37 3.33 -12.20 0.32
C ASN A 37 3.90 -10.96 0.99
N ASP A 38 4.48 -10.03 0.24
CA ASP A 38 5.01 -8.78 0.80
C ASP A 38 3.89 -7.90 1.37
N HIS A 39 2.72 -7.86 0.71
CA HIS A 39 1.54 -7.21 1.26
C HIS A 39 1.05 -7.87 2.55
N LEU A 40 1.01 -9.20 2.60
CA LEU A 40 0.59 -9.95 3.79
C LEU A 40 1.57 -9.77 4.95
N LYS A 41 2.89 -9.84 4.71
CA LYS A 41 3.93 -9.54 5.70
C LYS A 41 3.72 -8.14 6.29
N GLY A 42 3.57 -7.13 5.43
CA GLY A 42 3.33 -5.76 5.86
C GLY A 42 2.02 -5.61 6.64
N LEU A 43 0.96 -6.31 6.23
CA LEU A 43 -0.32 -6.33 6.96
C LEU A 43 -0.16 -6.97 8.35
N GLY A 44 0.52 -8.12 8.43
CA GLY A 44 0.79 -8.81 9.68
C GLY A 44 1.54 -7.94 10.67
N GLN A 45 2.62 -7.30 10.22
CA GLN A 45 3.40 -6.37 11.05
C GLN A 45 2.59 -5.19 11.55
N ARG A 46 1.66 -4.64 10.74
CA ARG A 46 0.76 -3.55 11.16
C ARG A 46 -0.31 -4.00 12.14
N ALA A 47 -0.79 -5.22 11.98
CA ALA A 47 -1.77 -5.84 12.87
C ALA A 47 -1.14 -6.27 14.21
N GLY A 48 0.16 -6.57 14.23
CA GLY A 48 0.89 -6.94 15.43
C GLY A 48 1.35 -8.40 15.48
N TYR A 49 1.28 -9.13 14.36
CA TYR A 49 1.68 -10.53 14.28
C TYR A 49 3.17 -10.75 14.44
N GLU A 50 3.61 -11.46 15.48
CA GLU A 50 5.01 -11.82 15.71
C GLU A 50 5.68 -12.37 14.45
N GLU A 51 5.03 -13.37 13.85
CA GLU A 51 5.46 -14.00 12.62
C GLU A 51 4.89 -13.32 11.37
N ASN A 52 5.55 -13.56 10.24
CA ASN A 52 5.08 -13.07 8.94
C ASN A 52 3.79 -13.78 8.53
N LEU A 53 2.72 -12.99 8.31
CA LEU A 53 1.54 -13.53 7.65
C LEU A 53 1.85 -13.96 6.22
N SER A 54 1.38 -15.15 5.88
CA SER A 54 1.41 -15.72 4.53
C SER A 54 0.02 -16.22 4.15
N ALA A 55 -0.20 -16.53 2.88
CA ALA A 55 -1.45 -17.16 2.43
C ALA A 55 -1.71 -18.50 3.17
N TYR A 56 -0.65 -19.19 3.56
CA TYR A 56 -0.73 -20.43 4.32
C TYR A 56 -1.30 -20.23 5.73
N CYS A 57 -0.97 -19.14 6.43
CA CYS A 57 -1.56 -18.80 7.73
C CYS A 57 -3.10 -18.71 7.67
N PHE A 58 -3.62 -18.07 6.61
CA PHE A 58 -5.07 -18.00 6.39
C PHE A 58 -5.67 -19.36 6.07
N ARG A 59 -4.98 -20.17 5.27
CA ARG A 59 -5.43 -21.53 4.93
C ARG A 59 -5.43 -22.43 6.17
N ARG A 60 -4.50 -22.26 7.11
CA ARG A 60 -4.49 -22.91 8.43
C ARG A 60 -5.69 -22.49 9.27
N GLY A 61 -5.90 -21.18 9.44
CA GLY A 61 -7.04 -20.66 10.20
C GLY A 61 -8.39 -21.10 9.63
N TYR A 62 -8.51 -21.14 8.29
CA TYR A 62 -9.69 -21.66 7.61
C TYR A 62 -9.85 -23.17 7.78
N GLY A 63 -8.77 -23.94 7.62
CA GLY A 63 -8.76 -25.39 7.81
C GLY A 63 -9.22 -25.79 9.22
N TYR A 64 -8.71 -25.13 10.25
CA TYR A 64 -9.15 -25.35 11.63
C TYR A 64 -10.65 -25.13 11.81
N LYS A 65 -11.22 -24.07 11.22
CA LYS A 65 -12.66 -23.82 11.27
C LYS A 65 -13.46 -24.87 10.49
N LEU A 66 -12.95 -25.35 9.36
CA LEU A 66 -13.62 -26.41 8.60
C LEU A 66 -13.66 -27.73 9.37
N GLU A 67 -12.57 -28.13 10.02
CA GLU A 67 -12.52 -29.39 10.78
C GLU A 67 -13.60 -29.45 11.85
N LYS A 68 -13.88 -28.34 12.52
CA LYS A 68 -14.95 -28.25 13.54
C LYS A 68 -16.37 -28.28 12.96
N ASN A 69 -16.56 -27.80 11.74
CA ASN A 69 -17.89 -27.46 11.22
C ASN A 69 -18.32 -28.28 9.99
N THR A 70 -17.43 -29.10 9.41
CA THR A 70 -17.69 -29.79 8.14
C THR A 70 -17.26 -31.25 8.17
N LYS A 71 -17.93 -32.06 7.35
CA LYS A 71 -17.55 -33.46 7.12
C LYS A 71 -16.36 -33.54 6.17
N VAL A 72 -15.55 -34.60 6.28
CA VAL A 72 -14.33 -34.83 5.49
C VAL A 72 -14.53 -34.62 3.96
N PRO A 73 -15.58 -35.12 3.29
CA PRO A 73 -15.74 -34.91 1.85
C PRO A 73 -15.94 -33.45 1.48
N MET A 74 -16.74 -32.72 2.26
CA MET A 74 -16.99 -31.29 2.07
C MET A 74 -15.71 -30.48 2.35
N ARG A 75 -14.97 -30.87 3.38
CA ARG A 75 -13.67 -30.27 3.73
C ARG A 75 -12.66 -30.40 2.59
N ARG A 76 -12.54 -31.58 1.98
CA ARG A 76 -11.68 -31.84 0.82
C ARG A 76 -12.06 -30.96 -0.37
N GLN A 77 -13.36 -30.86 -0.66
CA GLN A 77 -13.88 -30.02 -1.72
C GLN A 77 -13.55 -28.54 -1.48
N MET A 78 -13.80 -28.03 -0.27
CA MET A 78 -13.56 -26.63 0.08
C MET A 78 -12.07 -26.27 0.12
N MET A 79 -11.20 -27.20 0.50
CA MET A 79 -9.75 -27.00 0.54
C MET A 79 -9.07 -27.32 -0.80
N GLY A 80 -9.79 -27.90 -1.77
CA GLY A 80 -9.25 -28.31 -3.06
C GLY A 80 -8.18 -29.39 -2.94
N GLN A 81 -8.40 -30.39 -2.08
CA GLN A 81 -7.46 -31.47 -1.78
C GLN A 81 -8.01 -32.82 -2.21
N ILE A 82 -7.13 -33.65 -2.76
CA ILE A 82 -7.46 -35.02 -3.17
C ILE A 82 -7.42 -35.96 -1.95
N GLY A 83 -6.39 -35.83 -1.12
CA GLY A 83 -6.15 -36.68 0.07
C GLY A 83 -6.21 -35.92 1.39
N ASP A 84 -6.35 -36.67 2.49
CA ASP A 84 -6.46 -36.10 3.84
C ASP A 84 -5.11 -35.81 4.50
N GLU A 85 -4.06 -36.48 4.06
CA GLU A 85 -2.70 -36.29 4.57
C GLU A 85 -2.24 -34.84 4.39
N THR A 86 -2.56 -34.24 3.24
CA THR A 86 -2.26 -32.82 2.98
C THR A 86 -3.04 -31.89 3.90
N PHE A 87 -4.23 -32.31 4.36
CA PHE A 87 -5.03 -31.51 5.27
C PHE A 87 -4.40 -31.40 6.67
N GLN A 88 -3.69 -32.46 7.11
CA GLN A 88 -3.05 -32.51 8.43
C GLN A 88 -2.06 -31.36 8.65
N PHE A 89 -1.36 -30.91 7.60
CA PHE A 89 -0.49 -29.74 7.68
C PHE A 89 -1.23 -28.45 8.07
N TYR A 90 -2.53 -28.35 7.83
CA TYR A 90 -3.31 -27.14 8.16
C TYR A 90 -3.83 -27.14 9.60
N LEU A 91 -3.87 -28.31 10.24
CA LEU A 91 -4.33 -28.47 11.60
C LEU A 91 -3.30 -27.94 12.59
N SER A 92 -3.79 -27.56 13.77
CA SER A 92 -2.92 -27.23 14.88
C SER A 92 -2.31 -28.49 15.45
N ASN A 93 -1.05 -28.43 15.85
CA ASN A 93 -0.41 -29.48 16.66
C ASN A 93 -1.00 -29.53 18.08
N ILE A 94 -1.89 -28.60 18.41
CA ILE A 94 -2.57 -28.51 19.70
C ILE A 94 -3.88 -29.26 19.61
N VAL A 95 -4.09 -30.16 20.58
CA VAL A 95 -5.31 -30.94 20.72
C VAL A 95 -6.47 -29.99 21.02
N GLY A 96 -7.54 -30.08 20.21
CA GLY A 96 -8.72 -29.21 20.30
C GLY A 96 -9.63 -29.42 21.52
N VAL A 97 -9.19 -30.25 22.49
CA VAL A 97 -9.93 -30.59 23.71
C VAL A 97 -9.00 -30.49 24.93
N ASP A 98 -9.56 -30.06 26.06
CA ASP A 98 -8.82 -29.92 27.31
C ASP A 98 -8.76 -31.28 28.03
N THR A 99 -7.83 -32.14 27.59
CA THR A 99 -7.69 -33.51 28.09
C THR A 99 -7.44 -33.56 29.60
N GLN A 100 -6.79 -32.54 30.16
CA GLN A 100 -6.53 -32.45 31.59
C GLN A 100 -7.82 -32.26 32.37
N ASN A 101 -8.65 -31.27 32.01
CA ASN A 101 -9.93 -31.06 32.69
C ASN A 101 -10.91 -32.22 32.45
N ILE A 102 -10.89 -32.84 31.27
CA ILE A 102 -11.65 -34.08 31.03
C ILE A 102 -11.22 -35.17 32.01
N GLY A 103 -9.92 -35.41 32.19
CA GLY A 103 -9.42 -36.42 33.12
C GLY A 103 -9.72 -36.15 34.60
N PHE A 104 -10.04 -34.90 34.95
CA PHE A 104 -10.46 -34.50 36.29
C PHE A 104 -11.98 -34.33 36.45
N ASP A 105 -12.78 -34.73 35.45
CA ASP A 105 -14.23 -34.52 35.40
C ASP A 105 -14.64 -33.04 35.60
N LYS A 106 -13.83 -32.12 35.06
CA LYS A 106 -14.05 -30.67 35.09
C LYS A 106 -14.50 -30.13 33.75
N SER A 107 -15.11 -28.95 33.77
CA SER A 107 -15.43 -28.19 32.56
C SER A 107 -14.16 -27.83 31.79
N GLN A 108 -14.17 -28.04 30.47
CA GLN A 108 -13.05 -27.72 29.58
C GLN A 108 -12.84 -26.20 29.45
N ARG A 109 -11.58 -25.76 29.35
CA ARG A 109 -11.21 -24.37 29.05
C ARG A 109 -10.93 -24.18 27.56
N LEU A 110 -12.01 -24.16 26.77
CA LEU A 110 -11.94 -24.14 25.30
C LEU A 110 -11.50 -22.79 24.72
N ASP A 111 -11.67 -21.70 25.48
CA ASP A 111 -11.28 -20.34 25.12
C ASP A 111 -9.77 -20.22 24.86
N PHE A 112 -8.95 -20.78 25.75
CA PHE A 112 -7.50 -20.82 25.56
C PHE A 112 -7.13 -21.65 24.32
N ILE A 113 -7.71 -22.85 24.20
CA ILE A 113 -7.42 -23.77 23.08
C ILE A 113 -7.80 -23.15 21.74
N GLU A 114 -8.96 -22.50 21.67
CA GLU A 114 -9.40 -21.83 20.45
C GLU A 114 -8.45 -20.70 20.07
N ARG A 115 -7.97 -19.91 21.04
CA ARG A 115 -6.99 -18.87 20.79
C ARG A 115 -5.71 -19.43 20.17
N PHE A 116 -5.15 -20.49 20.76
CA PHE A 116 -3.92 -21.13 20.27
C PHE A 116 -4.08 -21.84 18.90
N CYS A 117 -5.28 -22.33 18.58
CA CYS A 117 -5.53 -22.98 17.30
C CYS A 117 -5.98 -22.01 16.20
N SER A 118 -6.27 -20.75 16.55
CA SER A 118 -6.68 -19.70 15.62
C SER A 118 -5.49 -18.87 15.11
N MET A 119 -5.78 -17.92 14.22
CA MET A 119 -4.79 -16.90 13.83
C MET A 119 -4.54 -15.86 14.93
N ASP A 120 -5.01 -16.04 16.16
CA ASP A 120 -4.78 -15.09 17.27
C ASP A 120 -3.52 -15.43 18.10
N MET A 121 -2.98 -16.65 17.96
CA MET A 121 -1.85 -17.14 18.76
C MET A 121 -0.65 -16.19 18.79
N ASN A 122 -0.29 -15.65 17.63
CA ASN A 122 0.90 -14.79 17.46
C ASN A 122 0.54 -13.30 17.35
N LEU A 123 -0.70 -12.91 17.66
CA LEU A 123 -1.17 -11.53 17.54
C LEU A 123 -0.91 -10.77 18.83
N VAL A 124 -0.03 -9.76 18.76
CA VAL A 124 0.21 -8.82 19.86
C VAL A 124 -0.08 -7.40 19.36
N VAL A 125 -1.25 -6.86 19.72
CA VAL A 125 -1.75 -5.56 19.20
C VAL A 125 -0.81 -4.39 19.52
N THR A 126 -0.05 -4.52 20.61
CA THR A 126 0.93 -3.55 21.12
C THR A 126 2.31 -3.69 20.46
N ALA A 127 2.53 -4.71 19.62
CA ALA A 127 3.80 -4.91 18.96
C ALA A 127 4.21 -3.70 18.11
N PRO A 128 5.52 -3.38 18.05
CA PRO A 128 6.02 -2.26 17.26
C PRO A 128 5.53 -2.34 15.81
N LYS A 129 4.95 -1.25 15.30
CA LYS A 129 4.42 -1.19 13.93
C LYS A 129 5.47 -0.62 12.97
N PRO A 130 5.44 -0.98 11.68
CA PRO A 130 6.41 -0.46 10.73
C PRO A 130 6.28 1.06 10.58
N PRO A 131 7.37 1.78 10.23
CA PRO A 131 7.32 3.23 10.11
C PRO A 131 6.21 3.68 9.15
N ARG A 132 5.42 4.69 9.56
CA ARG A 132 4.27 5.21 8.80
C ARG A 132 3.10 4.23 8.70
N ALA A 133 3.07 3.19 9.52
CA ALA A 133 1.88 2.34 9.69
C ALA A 133 0.72 3.13 10.27
N LEU A 134 1.01 4.07 11.17
CA LEU A 134 0.04 5.01 11.70
C LEU A 134 0.14 6.34 10.95
N LEU A 135 -1.01 6.94 10.68
CA LEU A 135 -1.11 8.29 10.11
C LEU A 135 -0.41 9.35 10.99
N THR A 136 -0.20 9.03 12.26
CA THR A 136 0.40 9.89 13.28
C THR A 136 1.90 9.71 13.45
N ASP A 137 2.50 8.68 12.86
CA ASP A 137 3.92 8.38 13.07
C ASP A 137 4.80 9.46 12.45
N ARG A 138 5.53 10.15 13.32
CA ARG A 138 6.65 11.02 12.96
C ARG A 138 7.91 10.45 13.59
N ASP A 139 8.37 9.31 13.09
CA ASP A 139 9.77 8.95 13.32
C ASP A 139 10.60 10.02 12.58
N PRO A 140 11.35 10.90 13.30
CA PRO A 140 12.27 11.79 12.63
C PRO A 140 13.22 10.92 11.81
N PRO A 141 13.45 11.24 10.52
CA PRO A 141 14.36 10.45 9.72
C PRO A 141 15.71 10.42 10.44
N PRO A 142 16.36 9.25 10.58
CA PRO A 142 17.71 9.22 11.11
C PRO A 142 18.55 10.19 10.31
N LEU A 143 19.22 11.11 11.00
CA LEU A 143 20.18 12.03 10.39
C LEU A 143 21.33 11.17 9.88
N VAL A 144 21.32 10.90 8.59
CA VAL A 144 22.42 10.24 7.89
C VAL A 144 23.05 11.31 7.02
N ASP A 145 23.96 12.08 7.62
CA ASP A 145 24.75 13.07 6.89
C ASP A 145 25.86 12.34 6.15
N ALA A 146 25.53 11.93 4.92
CA ALA A 146 26.47 11.37 3.97
C ALA A 146 26.64 12.35 2.79
N PRO A 147 27.51 13.37 2.93
CA PRO A 147 27.64 14.47 1.96
C PRO A 147 28.08 14.02 0.56
N HIS A 148 28.63 12.80 0.44
CA HIS A 148 29.10 12.24 -0.83
C HIS A 148 28.04 11.44 -1.60
N LEU A 149 26.86 11.21 -1.03
CA LEU A 149 25.81 10.43 -1.66
C LEU A 149 24.83 11.31 -2.44
N SER A 150 24.37 10.82 -3.59
CA SER A 150 23.25 11.45 -4.29
C SER A 150 21.97 11.43 -3.44
N THR A 151 21.03 12.33 -3.71
CA THR A 151 19.75 12.41 -3.02
C THR A 151 18.98 11.07 -3.01
N SER A 152 19.05 10.31 -4.10
CA SER A 152 18.41 8.98 -4.19
C SER A 152 19.08 7.98 -3.27
N GLN A 153 20.42 7.92 -3.27
CA GLN A 153 21.18 7.03 -2.40
C GLN A 153 20.97 7.38 -0.92
N GLN A 154 20.93 8.67 -0.58
CA GLN A 154 20.60 9.12 0.77
C GLN A 154 19.16 8.73 1.17
N TYR A 155 18.20 8.76 0.25
CA TYR A 155 16.84 8.30 0.51
C TYR A 155 16.78 6.79 0.76
N ASP A 156 17.45 6.00 -0.09
CA ASP A 156 17.51 4.54 0.03
C ASP A 156 18.22 4.12 1.32
N LEU A 157 19.31 4.80 1.68
CA LEU A 157 20.01 4.60 2.95
C LEU A 157 19.08 4.89 4.13
N ARG A 158 18.40 6.05 4.13
CA ARG A 158 17.41 6.40 5.17
C ARG A 158 16.24 5.40 5.23
N ARG A 159 15.85 4.80 4.12
CA ARG A 159 14.83 3.74 4.10
C ARG A 159 15.36 2.46 4.75
N ARG A 160 16.52 1.98 4.32
CA ARG A 160 17.17 0.77 4.88
C ARG A 160 17.41 0.91 6.38
N THR A 161 17.97 2.03 6.84
CA THR A 161 18.21 2.29 8.27
C THR A 161 16.92 2.23 9.08
N ARG A 162 15.82 2.81 8.57
CA ARG A 162 14.50 2.73 9.23
C ARG A 162 13.97 1.30 9.29
N ASP A 163 14.09 0.56 8.19
CA ASP A 163 13.63 -0.82 8.11
C ASP A 163 14.44 -1.71 9.08
N THR A 164 15.78 -1.56 9.12
CA THR A 164 16.65 -2.29 10.07
C THR A 164 16.35 -1.93 11.52
N ALA A 165 16.21 -0.64 11.84
CA ALA A 165 15.88 -0.20 13.20
C ALA A 165 14.50 -0.73 13.64
N PHE A 166 13.53 -0.75 12.73
CA PHE A 166 12.23 -1.35 12.97
C PHE A 166 12.34 -2.85 13.27
N GLN A 167 13.04 -3.61 12.44
CA GLN A 167 13.22 -5.05 12.66
C GLN A 167 13.90 -5.35 13.98
N ARG A 168 14.93 -4.56 14.35
CA ARG A 168 15.60 -4.69 15.65
C ARG A 168 14.63 -4.42 16.82
N ARG A 169 13.91 -3.29 16.80
CA ARG A 169 12.89 -2.98 17.82
C ARG A 169 11.86 -4.09 17.98
N ARG A 170 11.43 -4.69 16.86
CA ARG A 170 10.46 -5.78 16.86
C ARG A 170 11.03 -7.06 17.46
N GLN A 171 12.24 -7.45 17.06
CA GLN A 171 12.94 -8.61 17.63
C GLN A 171 13.18 -8.44 19.13
N ASP A 172 13.61 -7.26 19.57
CA ASP A 172 13.84 -6.96 20.98
C ASP A 172 12.53 -7.04 21.79
N PHE A 173 11.42 -6.54 21.24
CA PHE A 173 10.09 -6.61 21.85
C PHE A 173 9.61 -8.06 22.08
N PHE A 174 9.77 -8.95 21.10
CA PHE A 174 9.32 -10.34 21.26
C PHE A 174 10.29 -11.20 22.09
N LYS A 175 11.59 -10.86 22.10
CA LYS A 175 12.57 -11.53 22.97
C LYS A 175 12.41 -11.12 24.44
N ASN A 176 12.11 -9.85 24.69
CA ASN A 176 11.96 -9.27 26.02
C ASN A 176 10.63 -8.51 26.07
N PRO A 177 9.48 -9.21 26.15
CA PRO A 177 8.19 -8.54 26.22
C PRO A 177 8.16 -7.61 27.44
N PRO A 178 7.73 -6.35 27.27
CA PRO A 178 7.60 -5.43 28.41
C PRO A 178 6.64 -6.05 29.44
N GLN A 179 7.00 -5.94 30.72
CA GLN A 179 6.07 -6.28 31.80
C GLN A 179 4.84 -5.36 31.71
N ASP A 180 3.67 -5.86 32.11
CA ASP A 180 2.35 -5.28 31.82
C ASP A 180 2.19 -3.78 32.18
N ASP A 181 3.05 -3.24 33.05
CA ASP A 181 3.03 -1.84 33.50
C ASP A 181 3.80 -0.85 32.60
N GLU A 182 4.58 -1.31 31.61
CA GLU A 182 5.46 -0.44 30.80
C GLU A 182 5.01 -0.25 29.36
N ILE A 183 3.85 -0.77 28.93
CA ILE A 183 3.42 -0.67 27.53
C ILE A 183 3.03 0.78 27.19
N PRO A 184 3.83 1.53 26.42
CA PRO A 184 3.45 2.87 26.02
C PRO A 184 2.40 2.72 24.93
N LEU A 185 1.14 3.01 25.26
CA LEU A 185 0.05 3.06 24.29
C LEU A 185 0.31 4.21 23.30
N GLY A 186 0.92 3.88 22.17
CA GLY A 186 1.01 4.77 21.01
C GLY A 186 2.30 5.58 20.96
N GLY A 187 2.88 5.64 19.75
CA GLY A 187 4.10 6.37 19.47
C GLY A 187 4.04 7.78 20.03
N ALA A 188 5.13 8.19 20.70
CA ALA A 188 5.32 9.51 21.27
C ALA A 188 5.09 10.58 20.20
N ALA A 189 3.87 11.09 20.15
CA ALA A 189 3.57 12.24 19.38
C ALA A 189 4.08 13.46 20.16
N LEU A 190 4.81 14.35 19.50
CA LEU A 190 5.24 15.63 20.06
C LEU A 190 4.00 16.39 20.58
N GLN A 191 3.84 16.39 21.90
CA GLN A 191 2.88 17.21 22.60
C GLN A 191 3.54 18.56 22.89
N ASP A 192 2.81 19.67 22.75
CA ASP A 192 3.25 20.94 23.35
C ASP A 192 3.10 20.88 24.88
N SER A 193 3.55 21.95 25.53
CA SER A 193 3.38 22.18 26.98
C SER A 193 1.92 22.20 27.45
N THR A 194 0.93 22.09 26.55
CA THR A 194 -0.51 21.98 26.87
C THR A 194 -1.07 20.57 26.61
N GLY A 195 -0.22 19.59 26.27
CA GLY A 195 -0.64 18.23 25.93
C GLY A 195 -1.29 18.09 24.55
N ARG A 196 -1.31 19.16 23.75
CA ARG A 196 -1.88 19.13 22.40
C ARG A 196 -0.87 18.59 21.41
N LEU A 197 -1.32 17.64 20.60
CA LEU A 197 -0.59 17.08 19.47
C LEU A 197 -0.19 18.18 18.48
N ILE A 198 1.08 18.60 18.45
CA ILE A 198 1.56 19.59 17.48
C ILE A 198 1.75 18.90 16.13
N ARG A 199 0.67 18.75 15.37
CA ARG A 199 0.72 18.31 13.98
C ARG A 199 0.99 19.51 13.08
N THR A 200 2.23 19.68 12.64
CA THR A 200 2.51 20.58 11.50
C THR A 200 1.96 19.95 10.21
N PRO A 201 1.21 20.62 9.35
CA PRO A 201 0.77 20.02 8.09
C PRO A 201 1.97 19.60 7.22
N SER A 202 1.87 18.47 6.50
CA SER A 202 2.96 18.01 5.63
C SER A 202 3.19 18.98 4.47
N ARG A 203 4.42 19.06 3.92
CA ARG A 203 4.71 19.90 2.74
C ARG A 203 3.78 19.61 1.56
N PHE A 204 3.41 18.34 1.36
CA PHE A 204 2.50 17.92 0.30
C PHE A 204 1.07 18.40 0.56
N LEU A 205 0.58 18.29 1.81
CA LEU A 205 -0.73 18.80 2.19
C LEU A 205 -0.78 20.32 1.99
N LEU A 206 0.25 21.06 2.44
CA LEU A 206 0.35 22.50 2.23
C LEU A 206 0.33 22.87 0.74
N ALA A 207 1.04 22.12 -0.10
CA ALA A 207 1.03 22.34 -1.55
C ALA A 207 -0.36 22.06 -2.16
N LEU A 208 -1.08 21.03 -1.70
CA LEU A 208 -2.42 20.71 -2.17
C LEU A 208 -3.43 21.78 -1.74
N LEU A 209 -3.39 22.20 -0.47
CA LEU A 209 -4.27 23.22 0.09
C LEU A 209 -4.03 24.61 -0.52
N LYS A 210 -2.85 24.88 -1.09
CA LYS A 210 -2.60 26.08 -1.90
C LYS A 210 -3.54 26.16 -3.12
N TYR A 211 -3.91 25.02 -3.71
CA TYR A 211 -4.75 24.96 -4.92
C TYR A 211 -6.20 24.54 -4.65
N ASP A 212 -6.56 24.28 -3.40
CA ASP A 212 -7.91 23.94 -2.96
C ASP A 212 -8.28 24.85 -1.76
N PRO A 213 -8.56 26.14 -2.02
CA PRO A 213 -8.81 27.13 -0.97
C PRO A 213 -10.07 26.80 -0.16
N ASP A 214 -11.06 26.15 -0.79
CA ASP A 214 -12.28 25.70 -0.12
C ASP A 214 -11.94 24.61 0.91
N ARG A 215 -11.14 23.59 0.54
CA ARG A 215 -10.66 22.57 1.48
C ARG A 215 -9.75 23.15 2.55
N LYS A 216 -8.90 24.11 2.20
CA LYS A 216 -8.03 24.83 3.15
C LYS A 216 -8.87 25.54 4.21
N ASN A 217 -9.89 26.29 3.79
CA ASN A 217 -10.77 27.02 4.68
C ASN A 217 -11.53 26.08 5.64
N VAL A 218 -12.03 24.94 5.14
CA VAL A 218 -12.67 23.93 5.99
C VAL A 218 -11.70 23.39 7.05
N ILE A 219 -10.47 23.04 6.65
CA ILE A 219 -9.46 22.53 7.58
C ILE A 219 -9.09 23.59 8.61
N GLU A 220 -8.86 24.84 8.22
CA GLU A 220 -8.50 25.93 9.13
C GLU A 220 -9.63 26.26 10.10
N THR A 221 -10.87 26.30 9.61
CA THR A 221 -12.07 26.53 10.44
C THR A 221 -12.25 25.40 11.47
N LEU A 222 -12.11 24.14 11.06
CA LEU A 222 -12.20 22.99 11.97
C LEU A 222 -11.03 22.90 12.96
N SER A 223 -9.82 23.31 12.54
CA SER A 223 -8.61 23.20 13.37
C SER A 223 -8.46 24.35 14.37
N SER A 224 -9.05 25.52 14.08
CA SER A 224 -9.05 26.68 14.98
C SER A 224 -10.20 26.65 16.00
N PHE A 225 -11.21 25.82 15.74
CA PHE A 225 -12.34 25.63 16.63
C PHE A 225 -11.92 24.86 17.89
N THR A 226 -12.16 25.43 19.07
CA THR A 226 -11.75 24.84 20.35
C THR A 226 -12.96 24.48 21.22
N GLU A 227 -13.96 25.35 21.36
CA GLU A 227 -15.19 25.08 22.11
C GLU A 227 -16.37 25.91 21.58
N GLY A 228 -17.61 25.46 21.79
CA GLY A 228 -18.86 26.20 21.46
C GLY A 228 -19.72 25.54 20.38
N GLU A 229 -20.52 26.36 19.68
CA GLU A 229 -21.24 25.94 18.47
C GLU A 229 -20.36 26.17 17.23
N LEU A 230 -20.25 25.13 16.40
CA LEU A 230 -19.42 25.18 15.21
C LEU A 230 -20.08 26.11 14.17
N PRO A 231 -19.38 27.14 13.65
CA PRO A 231 -19.98 28.08 12.73
C PRO A 231 -20.25 27.37 11.40
N MET A 232 -21.48 26.90 11.21
CA MET A 232 -21.86 26.12 10.03
C MET A 232 -21.81 26.95 8.75
N LYS A 233 -22.13 28.25 8.84
CA LYS A 233 -22.17 29.16 7.68
C LYS A 233 -20.85 29.20 6.88
N PRO A 234 -19.66 29.40 7.50
CA PRO A 234 -18.38 29.34 6.78
C PRO A 234 -17.97 27.94 6.31
N LEU A 235 -18.58 26.86 6.80
CA LEU A 235 -18.28 25.48 6.37
C LEU A 235 -19.16 25.00 5.21
N VAL A 236 -20.44 25.32 5.25
CA VAL A 236 -21.43 24.81 4.29
C VAL A 236 -21.10 25.25 2.86
N GLU A 237 -20.71 26.51 2.66
CA GLU A 237 -20.41 27.01 1.31
C GLU A 237 -19.16 26.34 0.69
N PRO A 238 -17.99 26.29 1.37
CA PRO A 238 -16.83 25.53 0.88
C PRO A 238 -17.12 24.03 0.68
N MET A 239 -17.85 23.40 1.60
CA MET A 239 -18.21 21.98 1.48
C MET A 239 -19.12 21.74 0.28
N ALA A 240 -20.11 22.61 0.06
CA ALA A 240 -20.97 22.55 -1.12
C ALA A 240 -20.17 22.76 -2.41
N LYS A 241 -19.19 23.67 -2.43
CA LYS A 241 -18.29 23.87 -3.58
C LYS A 241 -17.44 22.62 -3.85
N MET A 242 -16.88 22.00 -2.80
CA MET A 242 -16.11 20.75 -2.91
C MET A 242 -16.96 19.56 -3.39
N ALA A 243 -18.24 19.52 -3.02
CA ALA A 243 -19.17 18.45 -3.39
C ALA A 243 -19.70 18.55 -4.84
N ARG A 244 -19.48 19.68 -5.53
CA ARG A 244 -19.87 19.82 -6.94
C ARG A 244 -19.02 18.87 -7.80
N PHE A 245 -19.67 17.94 -8.50
CA PHE A 245 -19.04 16.96 -9.40
C PHE A 245 -18.20 17.58 -10.53
N LEU A 246 -18.48 18.84 -10.88
CA LEU A 246 -17.67 19.63 -11.78
C LEU A 246 -16.46 20.20 -11.01
N LYS A 247 -15.48 19.34 -10.70
CA LYS A 247 -14.20 19.79 -10.14
C LYS A 247 -13.66 20.90 -11.05
N PRO A 248 -13.35 22.11 -10.54
CA PRO A 248 -12.60 23.08 -11.33
C PRO A 248 -11.29 22.40 -11.70
N ARG A 249 -11.15 22.07 -12.99
CA ARG A 249 -9.91 21.48 -13.50
C ARG A 249 -8.83 22.53 -13.28
N PHE A 250 -7.63 22.08 -12.93
CA PHE A 250 -6.48 22.97 -12.77
C PHE A 250 -6.10 23.56 -14.13
N TYR A 251 -6.78 24.64 -14.49
CA TYR A 251 -6.37 25.51 -15.57
C TYR A 251 -5.40 26.54 -14.98
N TYR A 252 -4.43 27.00 -15.77
CA TYR A 252 -3.88 28.32 -15.52
C TYR A 252 -5.07 29.27 -15.40
N ARG A 253 -5.26 29.91 -14.25
CA ARG A 253 -6.29 30.94 -14.12
C ARG A 253 -5.94 31.99 -15.17
N GLY A 254 -6.74 32.11 -16.23
CA GLY A 254 -6.52 33.06 -17.32
C GLY A 254 -5.75 32.56 -18.56
N ALA A 255 -5.29 31.30 -18.66
CA ALA A 255 -4.77 30.82 -19.95
C ALA A 255 -5.90 30.69 -20.97
N GLU A 256 -5.88 31.52 -22.01
CA GLU A 256 -6.84 31.43 -23.11
C GLU A 256 -6.67 30.09 -23.84
N SER A 257 -7.64 29.19 -23.68
CA SER A 257 -7.75 28.05 -24.57
C SER A 257 -8.24 28.51 -25.94
N ALA A 258 -7.89 27.76 -26.98
CA ALA A 258 -8.67 27.81 -28.21
C ALA A 258 -10.13 27.39 -27.93
N GLU A 259 -11.05 27.69 -28.85
CA GLU A 259 -12.49 27.41 -28.69
C GLU A 259 -12.79 25.93 -28.40
N ASP A 260 -11.90 25.02 -28.83
CA ASP A 260 -12.00 23.57 -28.60
C ASP A 260 -11.43 23.10 -27.24
N GLY A 261 -10.89 24.02 -26.44
CA GLY A 261 -10.21 23.73 -25.17
C GLY A 261 -8.76 23.25 -25.31
N SER A 262 -8.11 23.50 -26.44
CA SER A 262 -6.69 23.24 -26.68
C SER A 262 -5.79 24.43 -26.36
N CYS A 263 -4.50 24.17 -26.19
CA CYS A 263 -3.47 25.19 -26.03
C CYS A 263 -3.25 25.92 -27.35
N LYS A 264 -3.44 27.24 -27.40
CA LYS A 264 -3.29 28.05 -28.63
C LYS A 264 -1.91 27.93 -29.30
N HIS A 265 -0.87 27.59 -28.55
CA HIS A 265 0.51 27.52 -29.07
C HIS A 265 0.89 26.18 -29.70
N CYS A 266 0.33 25.05 -29.24
CA CYS A 266 0.67 23.73 -29.82
C CYS A 266 -0.55 22.87 -30.16
N MET A 267 -1.76 23.42 -30.07
CA MET A 267 -3.03 22.77 -30.37
C MET A 267 -3.30 21.47 -29.60
N LYS A 268 -2.55 21.20 -28.51
CA LYS A 268 -2.79 20.04 -27.64
C LYS A 268 -3.93 20.36 -26.68
N ARG A 269 -4.91 19.46 -26.56
CA ARG A 269 -6.06 19.63 -25.64
C ARG A 269 -5.58 19.86 -24.21
N MET A 270 -5.88 21.03 -23.64
CA MET A 270 -5.55 21.35 -22.24
C MET A 270 -6.33 20.48 -21.24
N LYS A 271 -7.40 19.81 -21.70
CA LYS A 271 -8.27 18.88 -20.94
C LYS A 271 -7.53 17.66 -20.32
N GLN A 272 -6.21 17.54 -20.45
CA GLN A 272 -5.43 16.35 -20.04
C GLN A 272 -4.48 16.57 -18.85
N PHE A 273 -4.34 17.80 -18.33
CA PHE A 273 -3.40 18.06 -17.23
C PHE A 273 -4.06 17.92 -15.85
N ASN A 274 -4.44 16.69 -15.49
CA ASN A 274 -5.02 16.38 -14.17
C ASN A 274 -4.00 16.47 -13.00
N ALA A 275 -2.72 16.68 -13.31
CA ALA A 275 -1.64 16.77 -12.34
C ALA A 275 -0.75 18.00 -12.62
N PRO A 276 -0.30 18.75 -11.60
CA PRO A 276 0.60 19.91 -11.75
C PRO A 276 1.86 19.59 -12.57
N ASN A 277 2.38 18.37 -12.46
CA ASN A 277 3.56 17.91 -13.19
C ASN A 277 3.36 17.84 -14.71
N SER A 278 2.15 17.56 -15.17
CA SER A 278 1.85 17.47 -16.60
C SER A 278 1.79 18.85 -17.25
N LEU A 279 1.31 19.86 -16.50
CA LEU A 279 1.36 21.25 -16.91
C LEU A 279 2.81 21.76 -17.00
N HIS A 280 3.67 21.44 -16.03
CA HIS A 280 5.08 21.82 -16.08
C HIS A 280 5.81 21.20 -17.28
N LYS A 281 5.58 19.91 -17.57
CA LYS A 281 6.15 19.25 -18.75
C LYS A 281 5.69 19.92 -20.05
N HIS A 282 4.42 20.32 -20.10
CA HIS A 282 3.86 21.02 -21.25
C HIS A 282 4.49 22.41 -21.44
N MET A 283 4.56 23.23 -20.38
CA MET A 283 5.22 24.55 -20.42
C MET A 283 6.69 24.43 -20.82
N LYS A 284 7.42 23.47 -20.25
CA LYS A 284 8.83 23.22 -20.58
C LYS A 284 9.04 22.86 -22.05
N SER A 285 8.08 22.17 -22.67
CA SER A 285 8.13 21.88 -24.12
C SER A 285 8.03 23.14 -24.99
N HIS A 286 7.35 24.18 -24.52
CA HIS A 286 7.31 25.46 -25.21
C HIS A 286 8.61 26.24 -25.00
N LEU A 287 9.13 26.27 -23.78
CA LEU A 287 10.35 27.03 -23.45
C LEU A 287 11.61 26.47 -24.13
N ALA A 288 11.63 25.18 -24.48
CA ALA A 288 12.79 24.51 -25.08
C ALA A 288 13.20 25.03 -26.48
N GLY A 289 12.38 25.86 -27.13
CA GLY A 289 12.66 26.39 -28.48
C GLY A 289 12.45 27.89 -28.63
N ILE A 290 12.26 28.63 -27.54
CA ILE A 290 11.97 30.07 -27.62
C ILE A 290 13.24 30.88 -27.38
N THR A 291 13.44 31.90 -28.21
CA THR A 291 14.44 32.95 -28.00
C THR A 291 13.91 34.00 -27.04
N PHE A 292 14.68 34.28 -25.99
CA PHE A 292 14.36 35.34 -25.02
C PHE A 292 14.78 36.71 -25.55
N PRO A 293 14.10 37.81 -25.14
CA PRO A 293 13.03 37.86 -24.13
C PRO A 293 11.65 37.46 -24.67
N ILE A 294 10.81 36.92 -23.79
CA ILE A 294 9.42 36.57 -24.10
C ILE A 294 8.47 37.42 -23.27
N THR A 295 7.32 37.78 -23.83
CA THR A 295 6.22 38.29 -23.00
C THR A 295 5.59 37.12 -22.26
N CYS A 296 5.18 37.34 -21.01
CA CYS A 296 4.46 36.31 -20.26
C CYS A 296 3.28 35.78 -21.09
N PRO A 297 3.13 34.45 -21.26
CA PRO A 297 2.05 33.88 -22.06
C PRO A 297 0.66 34.01 -21.41
N HIS A 298 0.58 34.61 -20.21
CA HIS A 298 -0.68 34.91 -19.56
C HIS A 298 -1.31 36.17 -20.20
N PRO A 299 -2.54 36.14 -20.75
CA PRO A 299 -3.15 37.22 -21.54
C PRO A 299 -3.24 38.58 -20.84
N GLN A 300 -3.34 38.57 -19.51
CA GLN A 300 -3.42 39.79 -18.70
C GLN A 300 -2.07 40.23 -18.12
N CYS A 301 -1.02 39.44 -18.33
CA CYS A 301 0.33 39.75 -17.84
C CYS A 301 1.16 40.33 -18.97
N LYS A 302 1.69 41.54 -18.77
CA LYS A 302 2.52 42.24 -19.77
C LYS A 302 4.01 42.17 -19.46
N ASP A 303 4.39 41.35 -18.48
CA ASP A 303 5.78 41.25 -18.03
C ASP A 303 6.65 40.60 -19.10
N ILE A 304 7.86 41.16 -19.27
CA ILE A 304 8.86 40.69 -20.21
C ILE A 304 9.90 39.87 -19.45
N LEU A 305 10.03 38.61 -19.84
CA LEU A 305 10.82 37.59 -19.17
C LEU A 305 12.08 37.33 -19.99
N LYS A 306 13.25 37.55 -19.39
CA LYS A 306 14.55 37.54 -20.09
C LYS A 306 15.25 36.19 -20.12
N SER A 307 14.78 35.22 -19.34
CA SER A 307 15.34 33.88 -19.26
C SER A 307 14.29 32.86 -18.85
N GLU A 308 14.57 31.59 -19.10
CA GLU A 308 13.69 30.49 -18.66
C GLU A 308 13.51 30.50 -17.12
N GLU A 309 14.57 30.78 -16.39
CA GLU A 309 14.52 30.88 -14.93
C GLU A 309 13.58 31.99 -14.47
N MET A 310 13.63 33.17 -15.12
CA MET A 310 12.69 34.25 -14.85
C MET A 310 11.25 33.85 -15.19
N VAL A 311 11.02 33.03 -16.21
CA VAL A 311 9.68 32.51 -16.51
C VAL A 311 9.15 31.66 -15.36
N TRP A 312 9.95 30.78 -14.79
CA TRP A 312 9.52 29.93 -13.67
C TRP A 312 9.34 30.71 -12.38
N VAL A 313 10.25 31.64 -12.08
CA VAL A 313 10.14 32.53 -10.91
C VAL A 313 8.89 33.42 -11.04
N HIS A 314 8.66 34.02 -12.20
CA HIS A 314 7.48 34.83 -12.49
C HIS A 314 6.19 33.99 -12.45
N SER A 315 6.19 32.81 -13.07
CA SER A 315 5.03 31.90 -13.04
C SER A 315 4.66 31.50 -11.61
N ASN A 316 5.64 31.29 -10.72
CA ASN A 316 5.39 30.94 -9.33
C ASN A 316 4.96 32.15 -8.48
N SER A 317 5.64 33.28 -8.63
CA SER A 317 5.39 34.48 -7.81
C SER A 317 4.16 35.25 -8.25
N VAL A 318 3.92 35.40 -9.55
CA VAL A 318 2.82 36.20 -10.12
C VAL A 318 1.59 35.35 -10.43
N HIS A 319 1.78 34.12 -10.91
CA HIS A 319 0.66 33.24 -11.31
C HIS A 319 0.44 32.05 -10.36
N GLY A 320 1.25 31.92 -9.31
CA GLY A 320 1.07 30.89 -8.28
C GLY A 320 1.42 29.46 -8.72
N THR A 321 1.99 29.26 -9.91
CA THR A 321 2.40 27.96 -10.44
C THR A 321 3.44 27.31 -9.52
N PRO A 322 3.27 26.05 -9.07
CA PRO A 322 4.20 25.45 -8.12
C PRO A 322 5.62 25.43 -8.72
N PRO A 323 6.68 25.66 -7.93
CA PRO A 323 8.03 25.53 -8.45
C PRO A 323 8.26 24.11 -8.98
N LEU A 324 8.98 23.99 -10.10
CA LEU A 324 9.47 22.69 -10.53
C LEU A 324 10.41 22.15 -9.45
N ASP A 325 10.09 20.97 -8.91
CA ASP A 325 11.11 20.22 -8.18
C ASP A 325 12.15 19.72 -9.21
N PRO A 326 13.41 20.19 -9.15
CA PRO A 326 14.45 19.83 -10.12
C PRO A 326 14.70 18.31 -10.15
N ASN A 327 14.28 17.56 -9.14
CA ASN A 327 14.46 16.11 -9.06
C ASN A 327 13.41 15.30 -9.82
N LEU A 328 12.30 15.89 -10.28
CA LEU A 328 11.18 15.15 -10.89
C LEU A 328 11.39 14.77 -12.37
N SER A 329 12.43 15.29 -13.04
CA SER A 329 12.64 15.07 -14.49
C SER A 329 13.75 14.09 -14.86
N ARG A 330 14.45 13.46 -13.91
CA ARG A 330 15.40 12.38 -14.23
C ARG A 330 14.65 11.13 -14.69
N LYS A 331 14.62 10.88 -16.01
CA LYS A 331 14.35 9.56 -16.57
C LYS A 331 15.26 8.55 -15.86
N ARG A 332 14.67 7.54 -15.22
CA ARG A 332 15.41 6.40 -14.68
C ARG A 332 16.09 5.71 -15.86
N LYS A 333 17.41 5.86 -16.02
CA LYS A 333 18.20 4.89 -16.76
C LYS A 333 18.29 3.67 -15.85
N ALA A 334 17.72 2.55 -16.27
CA ALA A 334 18.03 1.27 -15.66
C ALA A 334 19.53 1.02 -15.88
N ALA A 335 20.30 0.98 -14.81
CA ALA A 335 21.68 0.48 -14.87
C ALA A 335 21.58 -1.05 -14.91
N SER A 336 22.03 -1.64 -16.01
CA SER A 336 22.42 -3.04 -16.08
C SER A 336 23.58 -3.25 -15.10
N LEU A 337 23.37 -4.05 -14.06
CA LEU A 337 24.44 -4.54 -13.21
C LEU A 337 24.97 -5.82 -13.85
N GLU A 338 26.13 -5.72 -14.50
CA GLU A 338 27.06 -6.83 -14.65
C GLU A 338 28.18 -6.66 -13.61
N ASP A 339 28.80 -7.79 -13.27
CA ASP A 339 29.87 -8.03 -12.31
C ASP A 339 29.50 -8.09 -10.82
N GLY A 340 29.16 -9.33 -10.45
CA GLY A 340 29.19 -9.83 -9.09
C GLY A 340 30.61 -10.16 -8.64
N THR A 341 30.94 -9.71 -7.44
CA THR A 341 31.86 -10.39 -6.54
C THR A 341 31.14 -10.51 -5.20
N TYR A 342 30.56 -11.68 -4.95
CA TYR A 342 29.98 -12.05 -3.66
C TYR A 342 31.11 -12.65 -2.82
N LEU A 343 31.56 -11.93 -1.80
CA LEU A 343 32.32 -12.54 -0.70
C LEU A 343 31.32 -13.05 0.33
N HIS A 344 31.34 -14.37 0.50
CA HIS A 344 30.68 -15.12 1.56
C HIS A 344 31.37 -14.78 2.89
N GLU A 345 30.64 -14.23 3.85
CA GLU A 345 30.97 -14.38 5.26
C GLU A 345 29.83 -15.15 5.93
N ASN A 346 30.20 -16.35 6.38
CA ASN A 346 29.41 -17.24 7.20
C ASN A 346 29.34 -16.65 8.61
N ASP A 347 28.14 -16.54 9.17
CA ASP A 347 27.96 -16.66 10.61
C ASP A 347 26.71 -17.51 10.87
N GLY A 348 26.98 -18.69 11.43
CA GLY A 348 25.98 -19.68 11.76
C GLY A 348 25.19 -19.28 13.00
N ILE A 349 23.87 -19.41 12.91
CA ILE A 349 23.01 -19.73 14.04
C ILE A 349 22.12 -20.87 13.57
N GLY A 350 22.39 -22.06 14.10
CA GLY A 350 21.67 -23.27 13.76
C GLY A 350 20.24 -23.24 14.25
N ASN A 351 19.32 -23.69 13.39
CA ASN A 351 18.09 -24.34 13.81
C ASN A 351 18.01 -25.66 13.05
N SER A 352 18.12 -26.76 13.79
CA SER A 352 17.93 -28.11 13.31
C SER A 352 16.44 -28.36 13.05
N LEU A 353 16.07 -28.49 11.80
CA LEU A 353 14.97 -29.38 11.40
C LEU A 353 15.48 -30.17 10.20
N HIS A 354 15.46 -31.49 10.36
CA HIS A 354 15.82 -32.50 9.37
C HIS A 354 15.06 -32.26 8.05
N GLU A 355 15.77 -31.90 6.99
CA GLU A 355 15.35 -32.14 5.61
C GLU A 355 16.14 -33.36 5.11
N GLU A 356 15.45 -34.49 5.00
CA GLU A 356 15.96 -35.62 4.23
C GLU A 356 15.71 -35.32 2.74
N ASN A 357 16.81 -35.24 1.99
CA ASN A 357 16.82 -35.23 0.54
C ASN A 357 16.18 -36.52 0.00
N PHE A 358 15.25 -36.38 -0.94
CA PHE A 358 15.05 -37.39 -1.97
C PHE A 358 14.98 -36.71 -3.33
N ASP A 359 16.08 -36.83 -4.06
CA ASP A 359 16.08 -36.87 -5.52
C ASP A 359 15.18 -38.02 -5.97
N GLU A 360 14.23 -37.74 -6.87
CA GLU A 360 13.95 -38.61 -8.00
C GLU A 360 13.02 -37.88 -8.99
N GLY A 361 13.53 -37.67 -10.20
CA GLY A 361 12.74 -37.18 -11.30
C GLY A 361 11.72 -38.23 -11.72
N VAL A 362 10.44 -37.87 -11.72
CA VAL A 362 9.42 -38.60 -12.46
C VAL A 362 8.60 -37.62 -13.28
N VAL A 363 8.84 -37.69 -14.59
CA VAL A 363 7.96 -37.13 -15.61
C VAL A 363 6.70 -38.00 -15.64
N PHE A 364 5.58 -37.48 -15.14
CA PHE A 364 4.28 -38.10 -15.38
C PHE A 364 3.55 -37.35 -16.51
N SER A 365 3.50 -38.02 -17.67
CA SER A 365 2.53 -37.74 -18.72
C SER A 365 1.12 -37.97 -18.15
N ILE A 366 0.24 -36.97 -18.28
CA ILE A 366 -1.18 -37.12 -18.01
C ILE A 366 -1.82 -37.62 -19.31
N ASP A 367 -2.14 -38.92 -19.37
CA ASP A 367 -3.11 -39.43 -20.32
C ASP A 367 -4.51 -39.04 -19.84
N THR A 368 -5.13 -38.12 -20.57
CA THR A 368 -6.56 -37.82 -20.45
C THR A 368 -7.34 -38.88 -21.20
N ASN A 369 -7.95 -39.83 -20.49
CA ASN A 369 -9.11 -40.55 -20.97
C ASN A 369 -9.88 -41.17 -19.81
N LEU A 370 -10.97 -40.51 -19.42
CA LEU A 370 -12.17 -41.15 -18.88
C LEU A 370 -13.32 -40.16 -19.06
N ASN A 371 -13.92 -40.25 -20.25
CA ASN A 371 -15.36 -40.09 -20.38
C ASN A 371 -15.99 -41.11 -19.42
N ASP A 372 -16.74 -40.66 -18.44
CA ASP A 372 -18.00 -41.31 -18.15
C ASP A 372 -19.00 -40.32 -17.56
N SER A 373 -20.16 -40.35 -18.19
CA SER A 373 -21.37 -39.59 -17.95
C SER A 373 -21.98 -39.91 -16.59
N VAL A 374 -22.20 -38.89 -15.77
CA VAL A 374 -23.36 -38.85 -14.87
C VAL A 374 -24.00 -37.47 -15.00
N SER A 375 -25.01 -37.42 -15.87
CA SER A 375 -26.08 -36.43 -15.85
C SER A 375 -26.92 -36.65 -14.59
N ASP A 376 -27.17 -35.57 -13.84
CA ASP A 376 -28.46 -35.21 -13.22
C ASP A 376 -28.27 -34.49 -11.87
N GLY A 377 -28.93 -33.34 -11.73
CA GLY A 377 -29.24 -32.77 -10.41
C GLY A 377 -28.83 -31.32 -10.15
N LEU A 378 -29.20 -30.36 -11.00
CA LEU A 378 -29.22 -28.94 -10.65
C LEU A 378 -30.49 -28.26 -11.18
N SER A 379 -31.60 -28.41 -10.45
CA SER A 379 -32.91 -27.80 -10.75
C SER A 379 -33.47 -26.95 -9.59
N TRP A 380 -32.63 -26.15 -8.91
CA TRP A 380 -33.06 -25.35 -7.75
C TRP A 380 -32.55 -23.90 -7.72
N LEU A 381 -32.26 -23.28 -8.86
CA LEU A 381 -31.76 -21.89 -8.92
C LEU A 381 -32.62 -20.94 -9.79
N ASN A 382 -33.92 -21.17 -9.88
CA ASN A 382 -34.87 -20.20 -10.44
C ASN A 382 -35.99 -19.93 -9.44
N ALA A 383 -35.77 -18.99 -8.53
CA ALA A 383 -36.84 -18.26 -7.86
C ALA A 383 -36.69 -16.78 -8.26
N PRO A 384 -37.75 -16.13 -8.78
CA PRO A 384 -37.72 -14.71 -9.10
C PRO A 384 -37.72 -13.88 -7.81
N ILE A 385 -36.97 -12.78 -7.84
CA ILE A 385 -36.98 -11.76 -6.80
C ILE A 385 -38.22 -10.89 -7.05
N GLU A 386 -39.16 -10.88 -6.09
CA GLU A 386 -40.16 -9.81 -5.94
C GLU A 386 -39.58 -8.61 -5.18
#